data_AF-A0A7S3VXS4-F1
#
_entry.id   AF-A0A7S3VXS4-F1
#
_cell.length_a   1.000
_cell.length_b   1.000
_cell.length_c   1.000
_cell.angle_alpha   90.00
_cell.angle_beta   90.00
_cell.angle_gamma   90.00
#
_symmetry.space_group_name_H-M   'P 1'
#
loop_
_entity.id
_entity.type
_entity.pdbx_description
1 polymer ?
#
loop_
_entity_poly.entity_id
_entity_poly.type
_entity_poly.pdbx_seq_one_letter_code
_entity_poly.pdbx_strand_id
1 'polypeptide(L)'
;GLSRSSPSLAAAFSLRQYSLEKKRIAPEKTASVPSFTLEEIDRLGGNGRWRQRRAEEDFKQKQIEEIERMRQQKTIEEAKLKRKKELEAKRRRQLEEEERQRRAEREKEQREREEREEEQRQHEERERIRKEEEEREWLARQPKTCTTCSGSGSCVTCEGKGHMFAMFLVHAVQKANVNNVDYGRVLQGCDDCGGDRHNVMGDLKK
;
A
#
# COMPACT_ATOMS: atom_id res chain seq x y z
N GLY A 1 3.41 -23.99 7.66
CA GLY A 1 2.94 -24.66 8.90
C GLY A 1 1.44 -24.80 8.83
N LEU A 2 0.95 -26.03 8.64
CA LEU A 2 -0.47 -26.35 8.51
C LEU A 2 -1.07 -26.52 9.92
N SER A 3 -2.00 -25.64 10.29
CA SER A 3 -2.74 -25.75 11.54
C SER A 3 -3.76 -26.89 11.44
N ARG A 4 -3.48 -27.98 12.17
CA ARG A 4 -4.36 -29.12 12.36
C ARG A 4 -5.44 -28.75 13.38
N SER A 5 -6.58 -28.24 12.93
CA SER A 5 -7.75 -28.11 13.79
C SER A 5 -8.37 -29.49 14.06
N SER A 6 -8.59 -29.74 15.35
CA SER A 6 -9.02 -30.98 15.99
C SER A 6 -10.33 -31.56 15.44
N PRO A 7 -10.45 -32.87 15.17
CA PRO A 7 -11.68 -33.50 14.67
C PRO A 7 -12.80 -33.64 15.72
N SER A 8 -12.53 -33.30 16.97
CA SER A 8 -13.40 -33.59 18.12
C SER A 8 -14.66 -32.72 18.23
N LEU A 9 -14.85 -31.73 17.36
CA LEU A 9 -16.07 -30.92 17.29
C LEU A 9 -17.08 -31.40 16.22
N ALA A 10 -16.70 -32.32 15.34
CA ALA A 10 -17.60 -32.84 14.30
C ALA A 10 -18.62 -33.87 14.84
N ALA A 11 -18.41 -34.39 16.05
CA ALA A 11 -19.25 -35.42 16.68
C ALA A 11 -20.12 -34.89 17.83
N ALA A 12 -20.28 -33.58 17.99
CA ALA A 12 -21.35 -33.00 18.80
C ALA A 12 -22.69 -33.13 18.03
N PHE A 13 -23.06 -34.38 17.76
CA PHE A 13 -24.36 -34.78 17.24
C PHE A 13 -25.43 -34.20 18.15
N SER A 14 -26.22 -33.33 17.53
CA SER A 14 -27.25 -32.51 18.12
C SER A 14 -28.30 -33.36 18.85
N LEU A 15 -28.17 -33.49 20.18
CA LEU A 15 -29.25 -33.99 21.05
C LEU A 15 -30.55 -33.17 20.82
N ARG A 16 -30.44 -31.93 20.33
CA ARG A 16 -31.56 -31.10 19.89
C ARG A 16 -32.28 -31.67 18.65
N GLN A 17 -31.57 -32.16 17.65
CA GLN A 17 -32.15 -32.82 16.47
C GLN A 17 -32.83 -34.14 16.85
N TYR A 18 -32.21 -34.94 17.71
CA TYR A 18 -32.81 -36.19 18.18
C TYR A 18 -34.13 -35.97 18.95
N SER A 19 -34.22 -34.89 19.73
CA SER A 19 -35.47 -34.52 20.43
C SER A 19 -36.58 -34.01 19.49
N LEU A 20 -36.21 -33.45 18.34
CA LEU A 20 -37.15 -32.99 17.32
C LEU A 20 -37.68 -34.15 16.46
N GLU A 21 -36.86 -35.16 16.18
CA GLU A 21 -37.29 -36.35 15.42
C GLU A 21 -38.20 -37.26 16.25
N LYS A 22 -37.91 -37.46 17.55
CA LYS A 22 -38.68 -38.39 18.40
C LYS A 22 -40.09 -37.89 18.76
N LYS A 23 -40.39 -36.60 18.57
CA LYS A 23 -41.73 -36.03 18.80
C LYS A 23 -42.70 -36.18 17.61
N ARG A 24 -42.30 -36.85 16.52
CA ARG A 24 -43.18 -37.18 15.40
C ARG A 24 -43.73 -38.62 15.46
N ILE A 25 -44.31 -39.00 16.60
CA ILE A 25 -45.27 -40.11 16.60
C ILE A 25 -46.52 -39.51 15.94
N ALA A 26 -46.71 -39.78 14.65
CA ALA A 26 -47.91 -39.35 13.94
C ALA A 26 -49.12 -40.01 14.62
N PRO A 27 -50.06 -39.24 15.20
CA PRO A 27 -51.29 -39.84 15.71
C PRO A 27 -51.98 -40.54 14.54
N GLU A 28 -52.36 -41.80 14.74
CA GLU A 28 -53.19 -42.54 13.80
C GLU A 28 -54.39 -41.67 13.43
N LYS A 29 -54.52 -41.38 12.13
CA LYS A 29 -55.65 -40.62 11.59
C LYS A 29 -56.91 -41.47 11.72
N THR A 30 -57.56 -41.39 12.87
CA THR A 30 -58.98 -41.74 12.97
C THR A 30 -59.72 -40.91 11.94
N ALA A 31 -60.41 -41.56 11.00
CA ALA A 31 -61.18 -40.92 9.96
C ALA A 31 -62.11 -39.88 10.59
N SER A 32 -61.74 -38.60 10.48
CA SER A 32 -62.51 -37.49 11.02
C SER A 32 -63.82 -37.45 10.25
N VAL A 33 -64.93 -37.70 10.95
CA VAL A 33 -66.28 -37.33 10.52
C VAL A 33 -66.17 -35.90 9.96
N PRO A 34 -66.67 -35.62 8.73
CA PRO A 34 -66.59 -34.28 8.17
C PRO A 34 -67.27 -33.32 9.14
N SER A 35 -66.48 -32.53 9.86
CA SER A 35 -67.01 -31.50 10.73
C SER A 35 -67.47 -30.38 9.82
N PHE A 36 -68.70 -30.50 9.32
CA PHE A 36 -69.37 -29.37 8.72
C PHE A 36 -69.34 -28.26 9.77
N THR A 37 -68.69 -27.15 9.42
CA THR A 37 -68.72 -25.99 10.30
C THR A 37 -70.18 -25.57 10.42
N LEU A 38 -70.61 -25.05 11.58
CA LEU A 38 -71.97 -24.52 11.76
C LEU A 38 -72.37 -23.55 10.62
N GLU A 39 -71.39 -22.89 9.99
CA GLU A 39 -71.53 -22.03 8.81
C GLU A 39 -71.93 -22.79 7.52
N GLU A 40 -71.47 -24.03 7.31
CA GLU A 40 -71.88 -24.88 6.17
C GLU A 40 -73.30 -25.44 6.34
N ILE A 41 -73.71 -25.75 7.57
CA ILE A 41 -75.04 -26.25 7.89
C ILE A 41 -76.11 -25.17 7.67
N ASP A 42 -75.83 -23.91 8.05
CA ASP A 42 -76.74 -22.77 7.81
C ASP A 42 -76.84 -22.42 6.31
N ARG A 43 -75.81 -22.72 5.52
CA ARG A 43 -75.80 -22.52 4.06
C ARG A 43 -76.64 -23.57 3.31
N LEU A 44 -76.87 -24.76 3.89
CA LEU A 44 -77.63 -25.88 3.30
C LEU A 44 -79.17 -25.79 3.47
N GLY A 45 -79.71 -24.71 4.05
CA GLY A 45 -81.11 -24.34 3.87
C GLY A 45 -82.12 -24.84 4.92
N GLY A 46 -81.66 -25.19 6.12
CA GLY A 46 -82.55 -25.55 7.24
C GLY A 46 -83.17 -24.36 7.99
N ASN A 47 -82.57 -23.17 7.93
CA ASN A 47 -83.04 -21.96 8.61
C ASN A 47 -83.45 -20.89 7.59
N GLY A 48 -84.64 -20.31 7.74
CA GLY A 48 -85.33 -19.52 6.71
C GLY A 48 -84.52 -18.42 5.99
N ARG A 49 -85.01 -18.00 4.80
CA ARG A 49 -84.38 -17.07 3.82
C ARG A 49 -83.58 -15.89 4.40
N TRP A 50 -83.96 -15.36 5.57
CA TRP A 50 -83.22 -14.31 6.27
C TRP A 50 -81.81 -14.72 6.69
N ARG A 51 -81.60 -15.95 7.21
CA ARG A 51 -80.27 -16.43 7.61
C ARG A 51 -79.35 -16.65 6.43
N GLN A 52 -79.89 -17.16 5.31
CA GLN A 52 -79.13 -17.30 4.06
C GLN A 52 -78.61 -15.95 3.56
N ARG A 53 -79.48 -14.92 3.52
CA ARG A 53 -79.07 -13.57 3.11
C ARG A 53 -77.97 -13.00 4.02
N ARG A 54 -78.09 -13.18 5.34
CA ARG A 54 -77.09 -12.73 6.30
C ARG A 54 -75.76 -13.48 6.13
N ALA A 55 -75.79 -14.79 5.92
CA ALA A 55 -74.60 -15.60 5.67
C ALA A 55 -73.89 -15.19 4.37
N GLU A 56 -74.63 -14.83 3.32
CA GLU A 56 -74.05 -14.31 2.07
C GLU A 56 -73.40 -12.93 2.26
N GLU A 57 -74.01 -12.04 3.05
CA GLU A 57 -73.44 -10.74 3.39
C GLU A 57 -72.17 -10.88 4.22
N ASP A 58 -72.18 -11.73 5.25
CA ASP A 58 -71.01 -12.02 6.09
C ASP A 58 -69.88 -12.66 5.26
N PHE A 59 -70.21 -13.55 4.32
CA PHE A 59 -69.23 -14.15 3.42
C PHE A 59 -68.59 -13.11 2.50
N LYS A 60 -69.39 -12.18 1.94
CA LYS A 60 -68.87 -11.06 1.13
C LYS A 60 -67.98 -10.14 1.95
N GLN A 61 -68.36 -9.82 3.19
CA GLN A 61 -67.52 -9.02 4.09
C GLN A 61 -66.19 -9.73 4.39
N LYS A 62 -66.22 -11.01 4.75
CA LYS A 62 -65.00 -11.82 4.97
C LYS A 62 -64.09 -11.84 3.73
N GLN A 63 -64.66 -11.95 2.52
CA GLN A 63 -63.88 -11.90 1.28
C GLN A 63 -63.21 -10.53 1.06
N ILE A 64 -63.90 -9.43 1.35
CA ILE A 64 -63.32 -8.08 1.22
C ILE A 64 -62.18 -7.89 2.22
N GLU A 65 -62.38 -8.27 3.48
CA GLU A 65 -61.36 -8.19 4.53
C GLU A 65 -60.13 -9.05 4.21
N GLU A 66 -60.34 -10.25 3.66
CA GLU A 66 -59.24 -11.12 3.25
C GLU A 66 -58.42 -10.51 2.09
N ILE A 67 -59.09 -9.92 1.09
CA ILE A 67 -58.43 -9.21 -0.01
C ILE A 67 -57.64 -8.01 0.52
N GLU A 68 -58.19 -7.23 1.45
CA GLU A 68 -57.50 -6.10 2.07
C GLU A 68 -56.29 -6.55 2.87
N ARG A 69 -56.43 -7.62 3.66
CA ARG A 69 -55.31 -8.21 4.42
C ARG A 69 -54.20 -8.69 3.49
N MET A 70 -54.55 -9.33 2.38
CA MET A 70 -53.58 -9.75 1.36
C MET A 70 -52.88 -8.56 0.71
N ARG A 71 -53.58 -7.45 0.45
CA ARG A 71 -52.97 -6.21 -0.06
C ARG A 71 -51.99 -5.61 0.95
N GLN A 72 -52.38 -5.51 2.21
CA GLN A 72 -51.52 -5.00 3.28
C GLN A 72 -50.29 -5.89 3.50
N GLN A 73 -50.43 -7.21 3.43
CA GLN A 73 -49.28 -8.12 3.52
C GLN A 73 -48.32 -7.92 2.35
N LYS A 74 -48.83 -7.81 1.11
CA LYS A 74 -47.99 -7.53 -0.06
C LYS A 74 -47.23 -6.21 0.07
N THR A 75 -47.87 -5.12 0.51
CA THR A 75 -47.17 -3.84 0.67
C THR A 75 -46.09 -3.90 1.76
N ILE A 76 -46.33 -4.61 2.86
CA ILE A 76 -45.34 -4.84 3.91
C ILE A 76 -44.17 -5.67 3.40
N GLU A 77 -44.43 -6.73 2.63
CA GLU A 77 -43.38 -7.58 2.05
C GLU A 77 -42.54 -6.83 1.02
N GLU A 78 -43.16 -6.04 0.14
CA GLU A 78 -42.47 -5.18 -0.82
C GLU A 78 -41.60 -4.13 -0.12
N ALA A 79 -42.12 -3.50 0.95
CA ALA A 79 -41.35 -2.53 1.74
C ALA A 79 -40.16 -3.19 2.44
N LYS A 80 -40.33 -4.40 3.01
CA LYS A 80 -39.23 -5.18 3.60
C LYS A 80 -38.18 -5.54 2.56
N LEU A 81 -38.60 -5.96 1.37
CA LEU A 81 -37.69 -6.31 0.27
C LEU A 81 -36.90 -5.08 -0.21
N LYS A 82 -37.57 -3.93 -0.40
CA LYS A 82 -36.92 -2.66 -0.76
C LYS A 82 -35.88 -2.25 0.27
N ARG A 83 -36.23 -2.27 1.56
CA ARG A 83 -35.30 -1.96 2.66
C ARG A 83 -34.10 -2.90 2.70
N LYS A 84 -34.31 -4.20 2.46
CA LYS A 84 -33.21 -5.18 2.39
C LYS A 84 -32.26 -4.88 1.22
N LYS A 85 -32.79 -4.60 0.03
CA LYS A 85 -32.00 -4.23 -1.16
C LYS A 85 -31.21 -2.94 -0.94
N GLU A 86 -31.79 -1.95 -0.30
CA GLU A 86 -31.12 -0.69 0.01
C GLU A 86 -29.95 -0.88 1.00
N LEU A 87 -30.15 -1.67 2.06
CA LEU A 87 -29.09 -2.00 3.02
C LEU A 87 -27.96 -2.80 2.36
N GLU A 88 -28.28 -3.74 1.48
CA GLU A 88 -27.28 -4.50 0.71
C GLU A 88 -26.51 -3.61 -0.25
N ALA A 89 -27.19 -2.71 -0.97
CA ALA A 89 -26.55 -1.73 -1.84
C ALA A 89 -25.62 -0.78 -1.05
N LYS A 90 -26.06 -0.33 0.13
CA LYS A 90 -25.22 0.51 1.01
C LYS A 90 -23.97 -0.23 1.49
N ARG A 91 -24.11 -1.50 1.91
CA ARG A 91 -22.98 -2.36 2.30
C ARG A 91 -22.02 -2.58 1.12
N ARG A 92 -22.54 -2.84 -0.07
CA ARG A 92 -21.73 -3.00 -1.28
C ARG A 92 -20.92 -1.74 -1.60
N ARG A 93 -21.55 -0.56 -1.54
CA ARG A 93 -20.84 0.72 -1.74
C ARG A 93 -19.74 0.95 -0.72
N GLN A 94 -20.00 0.64 0.56
CA GLN A 94 -18.99 0.77 1.61
C GLN A 94 -17.79 -0.16 1.39
N LEU A 95 -18.03 -1.42 1.00
CA LEU A 95 -16.96 -2.37 0.69
C LEU A 95 -16.13 -1.94 -0.53
N GLU A 96 -16.79 -1.43 -1.57
CA GLU A 96 -16.12 -0.92 -2.78
C GLU A 96 -15.28 0.33 -2.48
N GLU A 97 -15.79 1.23 -1.64
CA GLU A 97 -15.05 2.42 -1.20
C GLU A 97 -13.85 2.05 -0.32
N GLU A 98 -14.01 1.11 0.62
CA GLU A 98 -12.91 0.62 1.44
C GLU A 98 -11.84 -0.09 0.59
N GLU A 99 -12.25 -0.91 -0.39
CA GLU A 99 -11.31 -1.55 -1.31
C GLU A 99 -10.55 -0.51 -2.15
N ARG A 100 -11.25 0.52 -2.63
CA ARG A 100 -10.64 1.63 -3.37
C ARG A 100 -9.63 2.39 -2.51
N GLN A 101 -9.97 2.67 -1.25
CA GLN A 101 -9.05 3.32 -0.30
C GLN A 101 -7.82 2.45 -0.04
N ARG A 102 -8.00 1.14 0.23
CA ARG A 102 -6.87 0.20 0.41
C ARG A 102 -5.97 0.11 -0.82
N ARG A 103 -6.55 0.17 -2.02
CA ARG A 103 -5.77 0.16 -3.28
C ARG A 103 -4.96 1.44 -3.44
N ALA A 104 -5.57 2.60 -3.17
CA ALA A 104 -4.90 3.90 -3.22
C ALA A 104 -3.78 4.01 -2.17
N GLU A 105 -3.99 3.47 -0.96
CA GLU A 105 -2.98 3.44 0.10
C GLU A 105 -1.77 2.59 -0.29
N ARG A 106 -1.99 1.38 -0.84
CA ARG A 106 -0.91 0.52 -1.36
C ARG A 106 -0.13 1.18 -2.49
N GLU A 107 -0.83 1.85 -3.41
CA GLU A 107 -0.19 2.56 -4.51
C GLU A 107 0.65 3.73 -3.98
N LYS A 108 0.14 4.47 -2.99
CA LYS A 108 0.88 5.55 -2.35
C LYS A 108 2.12 5.02 -1.61
N GLU A 109 1.98 3.95 -0.84
CA GLU A 109 3.11 3.31 -0.14
C GLU A 109 4.18 2.81 -1.12
N GLN A 110 3.75 2.24 -2.25
CA GLN A 110 4.66 1.80 -3.30
C GLN A 110 5.41 2.99 -3.92
N ARG A 111 4.72 4.08 -4.25
CA ARG A 111 5.36 5.31 -4.77
C ARG A 111 6.35 5.91 -3.77
N GLU A 112 5.97 6.01 -2.50
CA GLU A 112 6.89 6.52 -1.45
C GLU A 112 8.11 5.62 -1.27
N ARG A 113 7.98 4.29 -1.46
CA ARG A 113 9.13 3.37 -1.44
C ARG A 113 10.04 3.60 -2.64
N GLU A 114 9.47 3.71 -3.83
CA GLU A 114 10.23 3.96 -5.07
C GLU A 114 10.97 5.31 -5.01
N GLU A 115 10.32 6.37 -4.49
CA GLU A 115 10.94 7.68 -4.27
C GLU A 115 12.11 7.61 -3.27
N ARG A 116 11.95 6.91 -2.15
CA ARG A 116 13.04 6.73 -1.17
C ARG A 116 14.21 5.94 -1.74
N GLU A 117 13.94 4.90 -2.53
CA GLU A 117 15.00 4.13 -3.21
C GLU A 117 15.72 4.98 -4.26
N GLU A 118 15.00 5.86 -4.98
CA GLU A 118 15.62 6.80 -5.91
C GLU A 118 16.48 7.85 -5.20
N GLU A 119 15.99 8.45 -4.11
CA GLU A 119 16.76 9.39 -3.29
C GLU A 119 18.03 8.73 -2.72
N GLN A 120 17.95 7.48 -2.26
CA GLN A 120 19.11 6.73 -1.79
C GLN A 120 20.12 6.50 -2.91
N ARG A 121 19.68 6.08 -4.11
CA ARG A 121 20.57 5.92 -5.27
C ARG A 121 21.27 7.24 -5.64
N GLN A 122 20.53 8.35 -5.67
CA GLN A 122 21.10 9.66 -5.95
C GLN A 122 22.08 10.12 -4.86
N HIS A 123 21.83 9.79 -3.59
CA HIS A 123 22.75 10.09 -2.50
C HIS A 123 24.05 9.27 -2.60
N GLU A 124 23.93 7.96 -2.85
CA GLU A 124 25.08 7.07 -3.05
C GLU A 124 25.93 7.47 -4.25
N GLU A 125 25.29 7.85 -5.37
CA GLU A 125 26.01 8.34 -6.55
C GLU A 125 26.74 9.65 -6.29
N ARG A 126 26.11 10.60 -5.58
CA ARG A 126 26.77 11.86 -5.17
C ARG A 126 27.97 11.59 -4.27
N GLU A 127 27.84 10.70 -3.29
CA GLU A 127 28.95 10.33 -2.41
C GLU A 127 30.07 9.58 -3.16
N ARG A 128 29.73 8.77 -4.19
CA ARG A 128 30.72 8.14 -5.06
C ARG A 128 31.52 9.19 -5.84
N ILE A 129 30.84 10.12 -6.51
CA ILE A 129 31.48 11.20 -7.28
C ILE A 129 32.38 12.03 -6.36
N ARG A 130 31.86 12.40 -5.17
CA ARG A 130 32.63 13.17 -4.19
C ARG A 130 33.92 12.45 -3.78
N LYS A 131 33.86 11.13 -3.51
CA LYS A 131 35.06 10.34 -3.18
C LYS A 131 36.05 10.26 -4.33
N GLU A 132 35.57 10.09 -5.56
CA GLU A 132 36.41 10.08 -6.76
C GLU A 132 37.11 11.45 -6.96
N GLU A 133 36.42 12.56 -6.70
CA GLU A 133 37.00 13.90 -6.73
C GLU A 133 38.02 14.11 -5.62
N GLU A 134 37.71 13.72 -4.38
CA GLU A 134 38.63 13.77 -3.23
C GLU A 134 39.89 12.92 -3.49
N GLU A 135 39.75 11.72 -4.06
CA GLU A 135 40.87 10.86 -4.44
C GLU A 135 41.71 11.48 -5.57
N ARG A 136 41.06 12.05 -6.59
CA ARG A 136 41.76 12.75 -7.70
C ARG A 136 42.54 13.94 -7.18
N GLU A 137 41.97 14.73 -6.27
CA GLU A 137 42.67 15.83 -5.62
C GLU A 137 43.82 15.34 -4.75
N TRP A 138 43.62 14.25 -4.00
CA TRP A 138 44.67 13.67 -3.17
C TRP A 138 45.85 13.19 -4.02
N LEU A 139 45.59 12.45 -5.11
CA LEU A 139 46.60 12.02 -6.08
C LEU A 139 47.28 13.21 -6.76
N ALA A 140 46.53 14.28 -7.05
CA ALA A 140 47.08 15.50 -7.60
C ALA A 140 48.01 16.21 -6.60
N ARG A 141 47.82 16.07 -5.29
CA ARG A 141 48.70 16.65 -4.25
C ARG A 141 49.89 15.76 -3.91
N GLN A 142 49.85 14.47 -4.25
CA GLN A 142 51.00 13.58 -4.02
C GLN A 142 52.22 14.06 -4.83
N PRO A 143 53.41 14.06 -4.23
CA PRO A 143 54.64 14.40 -4.94
C PRO A 143 54.84 13.39 -6.07
N LYS A 144 55.08 13.91 -7.28
CA LYS A 144 55.34 13.06 -8.45
C LYS A 144 56.80 12.64 -8.41
N THR A 145 57.05 11.33 -8.40
CA THR A 145 58.42 10.82 -8.51
C THR A 145 59.01 11.26 -9.85
N CYS A 146 60.10 12.02 -9.80
CA CYS A 146 60.82 12.42 -11.01
C CYS A 146 61.32 11.17 -11.75
N THR A 147 61.05 11.08 -13.06
CA THR A 147 61.47 9.94 -13.90
C THR A 147 63.00 9.82 -13.99
N THR A 148 63.71 10.93 -13.88
CA THR A 148 65.18 10.98 -13.98
C THR A 148 65.88 10.48 -12.72
N CYS A 149 65.37 10.80 -11.53
CA CYS A 149 66.00 10.41 -10.25
C CYS A 149 65.21 9.32 -9.49
N SER A 150 64.05 8.90 -9.99
CA SER A 150 63.16 7.91 -9.37
C SER A 150 62.79 8.23 -7.91
N GLY A 151 62.77 9.51 -7.54
CA GLY A 151 62.50 9.94 -6.16
C GLY A 151 63.68 9.80 -5.20
N SER A 152 64.92 9.61 -5.68
CA SER A 152 66.11 9.54 -4.81
C SER A 152 66.44 10.86 -4.09
N GLY A 153 65.81 11.97 -4.48
CA GLY A 153 66.10 13.31 -3.95
C GLY A 153 67.39 13.94 -4.48
N SER A 154 68.20 13.19 -5.24
CA SER A 154 69.45 13.67 -5.83
C SER A 154 69.51 13.37 -7.33
N CYS A 155 69.43 14.40 -8.17
CA CYS A 155 69.64 14.25 -9.62
C CYS A 155 71.13 14.07 -9.92
N VAL A 156 71.49 13.13 -10.80
CA VAL A 156 72.87 12.83 -11.18
C VAL A 156 73.58 14.07 -11.77
N THR A 157 72.84 14.92 -12.47
CA THR A 157 73.42 16.11 -13.13
C THR A 157 73.76 17.22 -12.14
N CYS A 158 72.99 17.38 -11.06
CA CYS A 158 73.18 18.48 -10.11
C CYS A 158 73.57 18.04 -8.69
N GLU A 159 73.71 16.74 -8.45
CA GLU A 159 74.00 16.13 -7.15
C GLU A 159 73.06 16.61 -6.02
N GLY A 160 71.81 16.93 -6.34
CA GLY A 160 70.83 17.47 -5.39
C GLY A 160 70.99 18.96 -5.06
N LYS A 161 71.96 19.68 -5.66
CA LYS A 161 72.17 21.12 -5.44
C LYS A 161 71.37 21.99 -6.41
N GLY A 162 70.88 21.43 -7.50
CA GLY A 162 70.18 22.17 -8.56
C GLY A 162 68.71 22.36 -8.23
N HIS A 163 68.41 23.39 -7.44
CA HIS A 163 67.07 23.93 -7.29
C HIS A 163 67.05 25.36 -7.85
N MET A 164 66.04 25.66 -8.64
CA MET A 164 65.79 26.99 -9.17
C MET A 164 64.50 27.52 -8.58
N PHE A 165 64.44 28.81 -8.26
CA PHE A 165 63.20 29.43 -7.81
C PHE A 165 62.38 29.82 -9.03
N ALA A 166 61.23 29.17 -9.22
CA ALA A 166 60.24 29.69 -10.16
C ALA A 166 59.40 30.76 -9.45
N MET A 167 59.33 31.93 -10.07
CA MET A 167 58.43 33.01 -9.69
C MET A 167 57.22 32.92 -10.61
N PHE A 168 56.03 32.80 -10.05
CA PHE A 168 54.79 32.85 -10.84
C PHE A 168 53.95 34.03 -10.40
N LEU A 169 53.46 34.76 -11.41
CA LEU A 169 52.57 35.89 -11.22
C LEU A 169 51.13 35.39 -11.30
N VAL A 170 50.33 35.66 -10.27
CA VAL A 170 48.89 35.36 -10.29
C VAL A 170 48.16 36.55 -10.89
N HIS A 171 47.29 36.29 -11.88
CA HIS A 171 46.64 37.32 -12.69
C HIS A 171 45.73 38.26 -11.87
N ALA A 172 45.12 37.78 -10.78
CA ALA A 172 44.32 38.59 -9.87
C ALA A 172 44.42 38.05 -8.44
N VAL A 173 44.80 38.90 -7.49
CA VAL A 173 44.79 38.58 -6.05
C VAL A 173 43.39 38.85 -5.52
N GLN A 174 42.58 37.81 -5.37
CA GLN A 174 41.29 37.96 -4.68
C GLN A 174 41.54 38.11 -3.18
N LYS A 175 41.15 39.27 -2.61
CA LYS A 175 41.32 39.61 -1.18
C LYS A 175 40.69 38.61 -0.20
N ALA A 176 39.85 37.70 -0.66
CA ALA A 176 39.17 36.71 0.18
C ALA A 176 40.04 35.47 0.51
N ASN A 177 41.10 35.18 -0.26
CA ASN A 177 41.91 33.95 -0.12
C ASN A 177 43.39 34.25 0.19
N VAL A 178 43.66 35.27 1.01
CA VAL A 178 45.04 35.69 1.37
C VAL A 178 45.82 34.58 2.09
N ASN A 179 45.15 33.58 2.67
CA ASN A 179 45.78 32.62 3.57
C ASN A 179 46.09 31.24 2.95
N ASN A 180 45.74 30.96 1.69
CA ASN A 180 45.76 29.57 1.19
C ASN A 180 46.38 29.36 -0.20
N VAL A 181 46.97 30.39 -0.81
CA VAL A 181 47.71 30.23 -2.07
C VAL A 181 49.07 30.87 -1.87
N ASP A 182 50.14 30.06 -1.96
CA ASP A 182 51.52 30.53 -1.89
C ASP A 182 51.83 31.43 -3.09
N TYR A 183 51.53 32.72 -2.97
CA TYR A 183 51.97 33.72 -3.93
C TYR A 183 53.48 33.92 -3.76
N GLY A 184 54.29 33.67 -4.78
CA GLY A 184 55.70 34.03 -4.75
C GLY A 184 56.67 33.06 -5.42
N ARG A 185 57.82 32.84 -4.76
CA ARG A 185 58.90 31.98 -5.22
C ARG A 185 58.69 30.58 -4.66
N VAL A 186 58.58 29.59 -5.53
CA VAL A 186 58.58 28.19 -5.15
C VAL A 186 59.82 27.50 -5.68
N LEU A 187 60.39 26.62 -4.85
CA LEU A 187 61.53 25.79 -5.23
C LEU A 187 61.07 24.83 -6.34
N GLN A 188 61.75 24.87 -7.48
CA GLN A 188 61.65 23.90 -8.56
C GLN A 188 62.99 23.18 -8.69
N GLY A 189 63.00 21.98 -9.28
CA GLY A 189 64.27 21.31 -9.58
C GLY A 189 65.00 21.92 -10.77
N CYS A 190 66.21 21.42 -11.04
CA CYS A 190 67.03 21.87 -12.15
C CYS A 190 66.37 21.61 -13.52
N ASP A 191 66.82 22.33 -14.55
CA ASP A 191 66.29 22.24 -15.91
C ASP A 191 66.27 20.83 -16.50
N ASP A 192 67.22 19.96 -16.12
CA ASP A 192 67.36 18.61 -16.68
C ASP A 192 66.38 17.59 -16.08
N CYS A 193 66.10 17.66 -14.78
CA CYS A 193 65.18 16.72 -14.12
C CYS A 193 63.83 17.32 -13.78
N GLY A 194 63.69 18.65 -13.83
CA GLY A 194 62.53 19.42 -13.35
C GLY A 194 62.30 19.34 -11.84
N GLY A 195 62.94 18.39 -11.14
CA GLY A 195 62.77 18.05 -9.73
C GLY A 195 61.33 17.84 -9.31
N ASP A 196 61.03 18.23 -8.07
CA ASP A 196 59.68 18.13 -7.51
C ASP A 196 58.81 19.25 -8.07
N ARG A 197 58.16 18.98 -9.20
CA ARG A 197 57.16 19.90 -9.76
C ARG A 197 55.97 19.92 -8.82
N HIS A 198 55.86 20.95 -7.97
CA HIS A 198 54.74 21.16 -7.03
C HIS A 198 53.39 21.48 -7.71
N ASN A 199 53.05 20.78 -8.80
CA ASN A 199 51.82 20.92 -9.58
C ASN A 199 51.46 22.36 -9.99
N VAL A 200 52.47 23.22 -10.17
CA VAL A 200 52.29 24.54 -10.78
C VAL A 200 52.03 24.32 -12.28
N MET A 201 50.77 24.28 -12.71
CA MET A 201 50.35 24.02 -14.10
C MET A 201 50.45 25.25 -15.02
N GLY A 202 51.34 26.20 -14.73
CA GLY A 202 51.59 27.35 -15.59
C GLY A 202 52.73 27.08 -16.57
N ASP A 203 52.55 27.42 -17.84
CA ASP A 203 53.65 27.43 -18.82
C ASP A 203 54.72 28.42 -18.36
N LEU A 204 55.86 27.90 -17.92
CA LEU A 204 57.03 28.72 -17.59
C LEU A 204 57.57 29.31 -18.90
N LYS A 205 57.37 30.62 -19.11
CA LYS A 205 58.11 31.35 -20.14
C LYS A 205 59.56 31.45 -19.69
N LYS A 206 60.46 30.82 -20.46
CA LYS A 206 61.91 30.96 -20.33
C LYS A 206 62.35 32.39 -20.67
#